data_AF-A0A4Y1ZDC8-F1
#
_entry.id   AF-A0A4Y1ZDC8-F1
#
_cell.length_a   1.000
_cell.length_b   1.000
_cell.length_c   1.000
_cell.angle_alpha   90.00
_cell.angle_beta   90.00
_cell.angle_gamma   90.00
#
_symmetry.space_group_name_H-M   'P 1'
#
loop_
_entity.id
_entity.type
_entity.pdbx_description
1 polymer ?
#
loop_
_entity_poly.entity_id
_entity_poly.type
_entity_poly.pdbx_seq_one_letter_code
_entity_poly.pdbx_strand_id
1 'polypeptide(L)'
;MPKGMTQASVIFYYEDCEYKEKRERVHIIEPFMMKEIGFFYRKGVQRVGTMEDGPQLATYRDLLIRYMTHESELVIEESEMLAGFLQEQGVSPADLVAMHLEVMKQTRALDHATLRSMEFLINMMAGYGREYWEHQELKDKQKQLDKEIDVAAEVQKALIEGKVPHCDFADIGAISEPAKKMSGDYYRIVNDGKRLAVTIADVIGKGIPAAMCMSMIKYAMDSIPENKQGAPSSILANLNRVVARNADSSMFVTMFYGVYDPVTHIFSNSSAGHEPGFYYSAQQDCFLDLEARGMSLGLAPGSRYKEWARKVEPGDMIFCLLTA
;
A
#
# COMPACT_ATOMS: atom_id res chain seq x y z
N MET A 1 0.37 -5.17 23.61
CA MET A 1 0.45 -4.01 22.70
C MET A 1 -0.94 -3.80 22.12
N PRO A 2 -1.63 -2.70 22.40
CA PRO A 2 -2.96 -2.49 21.85
C PRO A 2 -2.88 -2.13 20.37
N LYS A 3 -3.86 -2.63 19.63
CA LYS A 3 -4.03 -2.61 18.18
C LYS A 3 -4.15 -1.17 17.66
N GLY A 4 -3.55 -0.90 16.50
CA GLY A 4 -3.73 0.34 15.77
C GLY A 4 -5.19 0.52 15.36
N MET A 5 -5.85 1.50 15.98
CA MET A 5 -7.10 2.08 15.53
C MET A 5 -6.77 3.23 14.58
N THR A 6 -7.29 3.20 13.36
CA THR A 6 -7.42 4.42 12.56
C THR A 6 -8.48 5.28 13.25
N GLN A 7 -8.12 6.45 13.79
CA GLN A 7 -9.08 7.45 14.25
C GLN A 7 -9.23 8.49 13.15
N ALA A 8 -10.41 8.54 12.53
CA ALA A 8 -10.83 9.74 11.82
C ALA A 8 -11.81 10.51 12.70
N SER A 9 -11.39 11.68 13.18
CA SER A 9 -12.21 12.60 13.98
C SER A 9 -12.43 13.86 13.15
N VAL A 10 -13.68 14.10 12.74
CA VAL A 10 -14.08 15.42 12.21
C VAL A 10 -14.64 16.22 13.38
N ILE A 11 -13.94 17.27 13.76
CA ILE A 11 -14.32 18.19 14.83
C ILE A 11 -14.81 19.46 14.16
N PHE A 12 -16.08 19.80 14.34
CA PHE A 12 -16.53 21.16 14.06
C PHE A 12 -16.16 22.02 15.27
N TYR A 13 -15.40 23.07 15.03
CA TYR A 13 -15.13 24.09 16.03
C TYR A 13 -15.75 25.41 15.54
N TYR A 14 -15.95 26.41 16.38
CA TYR A 14 -16.31 27.75 15.93
C TYR A 14 -15.64 28.74 16.88
N GLU A 15 -14.55 29.36 16.44
CA GLU A 15 -13.77 30.35 17.17
C GLU A 15 -13.12 31.39 16.25
N ASP A 16 -13.03 32.59 16.83
CA ASP A 16 -12.79 33.87 16.20
C ASP A 16 -11.35 34.07 15.66
N CYS A 17 -11.23 34.98 14.69
CA CYS A 17 -10.22 34.98 13.61
C CYS A 17 -8.80 35.51 13.96
N GLU A 18 -8.31 35.46 15.21
CA GLU A 18 -7.16 36.27 15.65
C GLU A 18 -5.80 35.58 15.95
N TYR A 19 -5.58 34.31 15.58
CA TYR A 19 -4.34 33.59 15.93
C TYR A 19 -3.57 32.97 14.74
N LYS A 20 -3.19 33.82 13.77
CA LYS A 20 -2.18 33.50 12.74
C LYS A 20 -0.78 33.82 13.27
N GLU A 21 0.01 32.84 13.72
CA GLU A 21 1.49 32.86 13.58
C GLU A 21 2.20 31.61 14.15
N LYS A 22 3.20 31.12 13.39
CA LYS A 22 4.32 30.20 13.73
C LYS A 22 4.18 28.69 13.41
N ARG A 23 4.77 28.26 12.28
CA ARG A 23 6.15 27.68 12.23
C ARG A 23 6.57 27.30 10.79
N GLU A 24 7.85 27.57 10.49
CA GLU A 24 8.51 27.46 9.19
C GLU A 24 9.28 26.13 8.97
N ARG A 25 9.35 25.75 7.68
CA ARG A 25 10.43 25.17 6.83
C ARG A 25 11.58 24.32 7.43
N VAL A 26 11.86 23.21 6.74
CA VAL A 26 13.22 22.63 6.57
C VAL A 26 13.40 22.08 5.14
N HIS A 27 14.55 22.41 4.51
CA HIS A 27 15.07 21.91 3.22
C HIS A 27 16.23 20.89 3.45
N ILE A 28 16.60 20.11 2.40
CA ILE A 28 17.97 19.77 1.89
C ILE A 28 17.84 18.49 0.99
N ILE A 29 17.91 18.58 -0.36
CA ILE A 29 19.00 18.39 -1.36
C ILE A 29 19.38 16.93 -1.72
N GLU A 30 19.33 16.64 -3.03
CA GLU A 30 19.70 15.41 -3.77
C GLU A 30 21.21 15.16 -3.90
N PRO A 31 21.64 13.97 -4.41
CA PRO A 31 22.29 13.97 -5.73
C PRO A 31 22.05 12.73 -6.64
N PHE A 32 22.59 12.86 -7.86
CA PHE A 32 22.22 12.32 -9.17
C PHE A 32 23.11 11.14 -9.65
N MET A 33 22.55 10.34 -10.57
CA MET A 33 23.12 9.47 -11.64
C MET A 33 23.88 8.15 -11.37
N MET A 34 23.37 7.05 -11.96
CA MET A 34 23.93 6.47 -13.20
C MET A 34 22.90 5.59 -13.95
N LYS A 35 22.97 5.65 -15.28
CA LYS A 35 22.11 5.00 -16.28
C LYS A 35 22.77 3.72 -16.81
N GLU A 36 21.90 2.82 -17.29
CA GLU A 36 22.12 1.80 -18.33
C GLU A 36 23.05 0.62 -17.99
N ILE A 37 22.45 -0.56 -17.79
CA ILE A 37 22.66 -1.82 -18.55
C ILE A 37 21.71 -2.85 -17.92
N GLY A 38 20.81 -3.46 -18.71
CA GLY A 38 19.94 -4.53 -18.20
C GLY A 38 18.66 -4.75 -19.01
N PHE A 39 18.72 -4.62 -20.33
CA PHE A 39 17.60 -4.92 -21.21
C PHE A 39 17.93 -6.20 -21.99
N PHE A 40 17.36 -7.33 -21.54
CA PHE A 40 16.88 -8.51 -22.29
C PHE A 40 17.00 -9.79 -21.45
N TYR A 41 15.91 -10.13 -20.75
CA TYR A 41 15.67 -11.48 -20.24
C TYR A 41 14.63 -12.16 -21.15
N ARG A 42 15.05 -13.23 -21.83
CA ARG A 42 14.23 -14.42 -22.18
C ARG A 42 15.05 -15.35 -23.08
N LYS A 43 15.52 -16.45 -22.51
CA LYS A 43 15.28 -17.82 -23.01
C LYS A 43 15.85 -18.83 -22.01
N GLY A 44 15.18 -19.97 -21.94
CA GLY A 44 15.24 -20.91 -20.84
C GLY A 44 16.62 -21.48 -20.57
N VAL A 45 16.69 -22.16 -19.43
CA VAL A 45 17.80 -23.02 -18.99
C VAL A 45 18.13 -24.00 -20.12
N GLN A 46 19.01 -23.58 -21.03
CA GLN A 46 19.78 -24.49 -21.85
C GLN A 46 20.75 -25.15 -20.89
N ARG A 47 20.70 -26.48 -20.81
CA ARG A 47 21.85 -27.24 -20.34
C ARG A 47 23.04 -26.74 -21.14
N VAL A 48 23.92 -26.00 -20.49
CA VAL A 48 25.21 -25.62 -21.06
C VAL A 48 25.85 -26.96 -21.44
N GLY A 49 26.10 -27.13 -22.74
CA GLY A 49 26.80 -28.31 -23.25
C GLY A 49 28.08 -28.52 -22.46
N THR A 50 28.51 -29.77 -22.34
CA THR A 50 29.75 -30.19 -21.68
C THR A 50 30.83 -29.12 -21.85
N MET A 51 31.12 -28.37 -20.77
CA MET A 51 32.13 -27.30 -20.74
C MET A 51 33.54 -27.91 -20.75
N GLU A 52 33.80 -28.82 -21.68
CA GLU A 52 35.06 -29.57 -21.71
C GLU A 52 36.23 -28.70 -22.21
N ASP A 53 35.98 -27.59 -22.92
CA ASP A 53 37.05 -26.69 -23.43
C ASP A 53 36.57 -25.22 -23.61
N GLY A 54 36.01 -24.58 -22.57
CA GLY A 54 35.60 -23.16 -22.60
C GLY A 54 36.66 -22.20 -22.07
N PRO A 55 36.70 -20.91 -22.51
CA PRO A 55 37.63 -19.91 -21.98
C PRO A 55 37.49 -19.71 -20.46
N GLN A 56 36.31 -19.96 -19.89
CA GLN A 56 36.09 -19.89 -18.45
C GLN A 56 36.85 -20.99 -17.68
N LEU A 57 36.91 -22.20 -18.24
CA LEU A 57 37.62 -23.34 -17.63
C LEU A 57 39.14 -23.08 -17.62
N ALA A 58 39.65 -22.47 -18.69
CA ALA A 58 41.06 -22.07 -18.79
C ALA A 58 41.42 -20.99 -17.75
N THR A 59 40.59 -19.95 -17.60
CA THR A 59 40.78 -18.91 -16.58
C THR A 59 40.68 -19.48 -15.16
N TYR A 60 39.69 -20.34 -14.90
CA TYR A 60 39.56 -21.01 -13.60
C TYR A 60 40.78 -21.87 -13.29
N ARG A 61 41.30 -22.60 -14.28
CA ARG A 61 42.51 -23.42 -14.15
C ARG A 61 43.75 -22.60 -13.82
N ASP A 62 43.97 -21.48 -14.52
CA ASP A 62 45.09 -20.57 -14.24
C ASP A 62 45.04 -20.08 -12.79
N LEU A 63 43.88 -19.58 -12.35
CA LEU A 63 43.67 -19.11 -10.99
C LEU A 63 43.89 -20.22 -9.96
N LEU A 64 43.36 -21.43 -10.20
CA LEU A 64 43.53 -22.55 -9.28
C LEU A 64 45.01 -22.96 -9.14
N ILE A 65 45.75 -23.05 -10.24
CA ILE A 65 47.19 -23.39 -10.21
C ILE A 65 47.98 -22.30 -9.48
N ARG A 66 47.70 -21.02 -9.76
CA ARG A 66 48.33 -19.89 -9.06
C ARG A 66 48.03 -19.93 -7.56
N TYR A 67 46.77 -20.18 -7.19
CA TYR A 67 46.34 -20.31 -5.80
C TYR A 67 47.03 -21.46 -5.06
N MET A 68 47.14 -22.64 -5.70
CA MET A 68 47.82 -23.81 -5.10
C MET A 68 49.34 -23.62 -4.96
N THR A 69 49.96 -22.74 -5.75
CA THR A 69 51.42 -22.53 -5.74
C THR A 69 51.84 -21.36 -4.88
N HIS A 70 51.01 -20.31 -4.76
CA HIS A 70 51.29 -19.10 -4.00
C HIS A 70 50.00 -18.58 -3.33
N GLU A 71 49.98 -18.47 -2.01
CA GLU A 71 48.91 -17.77 -1.30
C GLU A 71 49.09 -16.26 -1.48
N SER A 72 48.26 -15.66 -2.35
CA SER A 72 48.27 -14.23 -2.65
C SER A 72 46.87 -13.67 -2.55
N GLU A 73 46.71 -12.55 -1.83
CA GLU A 73 45.45 -11.82 -1.66
C GLU A 73 44.84 -11.41 -3.02
N LEU A 74 45.70 -11.10 -4.01
CA LEU A 74 45.31 -10.78 -5.39
C LEU A 74 44.56 -11.95 -6.07
N VAL A 75 44.97 -13.20 -5.83
CA VAL A 75 44.35 -14.38 -6.45
C VAL A 75 42.96 -14.64 -5.85
N ILE A 76 42.77 -14.29 -4.57
CA ILE A 76 41.46 -14.36 -3.91
C ILE A 76 40.49 -13.37 -4.57
N GLU A 77 40.90 -12.11 -4.73
CA GLU A 77 40.08 -11.09 -5.40
C GLU A 77 39.74 -11.49 -6.85
N GLU A 78 40.71 -11.99 -7.62
CA GLU A 78 40.48 -12.51 -8.97
C GLU A 78 39.49 -13.69 -8.99
N SER A 79 39.53 -14.56 -7.98
CA SER A 79 38.61 -15.69 -7.86
C SER A 79 37.18 -15.25 -7.52
N GLU A 80 37.01 -14.20 -6.71
CA GLU A 80 35.70 -13.60 -6.40
C GLU A 80 35.10 -12.92 -7.63
N MET A 81 35.92 -12.18 -8.39
CA MET A 81 35.49 -11.57 -9.66
C MET A 81 35.03 -12.64 -10.67
N LEU A 82 35.79 -13.73 -10.81
CA LEU A 82 35.40 -14.84 -11.66
C LEU A 82 34.10 -15.50 -11.17
N ALA A 83 33.95 -15.70 -9.86
CA ALA A 83 32.72 -16.26 -9.29
C ALA A 83 31.48 -15.40 -9.61
N GLY A 84 31.59 -14.07 -9.48
CA GLY A 84 30.54 -13.12 -9.88
C GLY A 84 30.20 -13.23 -11.37
N PHE A 85 31.21 -13.23 -12.24
CA PHE A 85 31.01 -13.39 -13.69
C PHE A 85 30.33 -14.71 -14.06
N LEU A 86 30.76 -15.83 -13.46
CA LEU A 86 30.16 -17.15 -13.72
C LEU A 86 28.69 -17.20 -13.27
N GLN A 87 28.38 -16.57 -12.13
CA GLN A 87 27.01 -16.44 -11.65
C GLN A 87 26.13 -15.63 -12.62
N GLU A 88 26.65 -14.53 -13.18
CA GLU A 88 25.96 -13.73 -14.20
C GLU A 88 25.71 -14.52 -15.50
N GLN A 89 26.62 -15.43 -15.85
CA GLN A 89 26.46 -16.34 -16.99
C GLN A 89 25.55 -17.55 -16.69
N GLY A 90 24.97 -17.63 -15.49
CA GLY A 90 24.05 -18.69 -15.10
C GLY A 90 24.70 -20.03 -14.76
N VAL A 91 26.02 -20.05 -14.48
CA VAL A 91 26.72 -21.26 -14.04
C VAL A 91 26.24 -21.62 -12.64
N SER A 92 25.74 -22.85 -12.46
CA SER A 92 25.25 -23.28 -11.16
C SER A 92 26.40 -23.60 -10.20
N PRO A 93 26.19 -23.54 -8.87
CA PRO A 93 27.21 -23.98 -7.92
C PRO A 93 27.67 -25.43 -8.12
N ALA A 94 26.80 -26.31 -8.63
CA ALA A 94 27.14 -27.68 -8.98
C ALA A 94 28.09 -27.75 -10.19
N ASP A 95 27.84 -26.92 -11.20
CA ASP A 95 28.69 -26.82 -12.38
C ASP A 95 30.06 -26.24 -12.03
N LEU A 96 30.13 -25.29 -11.09
CA LEU A 96 31.39 -24.77 -10.56
C LEU A 96 32.23 -25.86 -9.89
N VAL A 97 31.60 -26.73 -9.07
CA VAL A 97 32.30 -27.88 -8.48
C VAL A 97 32.69 -28.90 -9.55
N ALA A 98 31.86 -29.10 -10.57
CA ALA A 98 32.21 -29.98 -11.69
C ALA A 98 33.41 -29.46 -12.50
N MET A 99 33.48 -28.15 -12.76
CA MET A 99 34.64 -27.49 -13.35
C MET A 99 35.89 -27.68 -12.49
N HIS A 100 35.77 -27.53 -11.17
CA HIS A 100 36.88 -27.79 -10.24
C HIS A 100 37.38 -29.23 -10.34
N LEU A 101 36.47 -30.20 -10.32
CA LEU A 101 36.81 -31.61 -10.47
C LEU A 101 37.52 -31.89 -11.81
N GLU A 102 37.07 -31.27 -12.89
CA GLU A 102 37.67 -31.43 -14.22
C GLU A 102 39.10 -30.89 -14.28
N VAL A 103 39.33 -29.69 -13.77
CA VAL A 103 40.69 -29.13 -13.67
C VAL A 103 41.60 -29.98 -12.78
N MET A 104 41.07 -30.53 -11.69
CA MET A 104 41.83 -31.41 -10.79
C MET A 104 42.24 -32.72 -11.48
N LYS A 105 41.39 -33.32 -12.31
CA LYS A 105 41.72 -34.51 -13.12
C LYS A 105 42.82 -34.21 -14.14
N GLN A 106 42.82 -33.02 -14.73
CA GLN A 106 43.85 -32.59 -15.70
C GLN A 106 45.20 -32.30 -15.04
N THR A 107 45.19 -31.94 -13.75
CA THR A 107 46.40 -31.55 -13.01
C THR A 107 47.06 -32.75 -12.32
N ARG A 108 46.27 -33.73 -11.85
CA ARG A 108 46.78 -34.92 -11.17
C ARG A 108 45.84 -36.13 -11.28
N ALA A 109 46.37 -37.33 -11.09
CA ALA A 109 45.55 -38.52 -10.87
C ALA A 109 44.80 -38.40 -9.54
N LEU A 110 43.50 -38.68 -9.57
CA LEU A 110 42.63 -38.70 -8.38
C LEU A 110 42.27 -40.16 -8.07
N ASP A 111 42.29 -40.52 -6.79
CA ASP A 111 41.86 -41.84 -6.35
C ASP A 111 40.32 -41.95 -6.35
N HIS A 112 39.82 -43.18 -6.28
CA HIS A 112 38.38 -43.44 -6.34
C HIS A 112 37.62 -42.77 -5.18
N ALA A 113 38.22 -42.67 -3.98
CA ALA A 113 37.59 -42.02 -2.84
C ALA A 113 37.39 -40.51 -3.08
N THR A 114 38.41 -39.80 -3.58
CA THR A 114 38.30 -38.37 -3.88
C THR A 114 37.27 -38.10 -4.97
N LEU A 115 37.26 -38.89 -6.05
CA LEU A 115 36.25 -38.76 -7.11
C LEU A 115 34.82 -38.89 -6.55
N ARG A 116 34.57 -39.92 -5.73
CA ARG A 116 33.26 -40.15 -5.10
C ARG A 116 32.87 -39.02 -4.13
N SER A 117 33.82 -38.45 -3.39
CA SER A 117 33.54 -37.30 -2.53
C SER A 117 33.15 -36.05 -3.30
N MET A 118 33.77 -35.82 -4.47
CA MET A 118 33.45 -34.67 -5.33
C MET A 118 32.10 -34.86 -6.03
N GLU A 119 31.79 -36.08 -6.50
CA GLU A 119 30.45 -36.41 -7.00
C GLU A 119 29.35 -36.17 -5.94
N PHE A 120 29.61 -36.54 -4.68
CA PHE A 120 28.70 -36.24 -3.58
C PHE A 120 28.53 -34.72 -3.40
N LEU A 121 29.63 -33.96 -3.40
CA LEU A 121 29.58 -32.50 -3.29
C LEU A 121 28.81 -31.85 -4.45
N ILE A 122 29.01 -32.29 -5.69
CA ILE A 122 28.26 -31.80 -6.87
C ILE A 122 26.75 -32.00 -6.64
N ASN A 123 26.33 -33.19 -6.18
CA ASN A 123 24.92 -33.46 -5.90
C ASN A 123 24.37 -32.59 -4.77
N MET A 124 25.14 -32.37 -3.70
CA MET A 124 24.77 -31.48 -2.60
C MET A 124 24.61 -30.04 -3.08
N MET A 125 25.56 -29.54 -3.86
CA MET A 125 25.52 -28.19 -4.42
C MET A 125 24.40 -28.00 -5.45
N ALA A 126 24.04 -29.07 -6.17
CA ALA A 126 22.89 -29.04 -7.08
C ALA A 126 21.56 -28.91 -6.31
N GLY A 127 21.42 -29.61 -5.18
CA GLY A 127 20.27 -29.45 -4.28
C GLY A 127 20.19 -28.06 -3.68
N TYR A 128 21.26 -27.64 -3.01
CA TYR A 128 21.35 -26.34 -2.35
C TYR A 128 21.15 -25.17 -3.33
N GLY A 129 21.79 -25.24 -4.50
CA GLY A 129 21.66 -24.21 -5.53
C GLY A 129 20.22 -24.01 -5.99
N ARG A 130 19.47 -25.10 -6.24
CA ARG A 130 18.06 -25.00 -6.65
C ARG A 130 17.20 -24.29 -5.62
N GLU A 131 17.27 -24.73 -4.36
CA GLU A 131 16.50 -24.15 -3.27
C GLU A 131 16.85 -22.66 -3.05
N TYR A 132 18.13 -22.32 -3.13
CA TYR A 132 18.60 -20.95 -3.00
C TYR A 132 18.06 -20.05 -4.13
N TRP A 133 18.11 -20.50 -5.38
CA TRP A 133 17.59 -19.76 -6.53
C TRP A 133 16.09 -19.58 -6.47
N GLU A 134 15.32 -20.63 -6.16
CA GLU A 134 13.86 -20.55 -6.01
C GLU A 134 13.48 -19.54 -4.93
N HIS A 135 14.18 -19.56 -3.79
CA HIS A 135 13.94 -18.62 -2.70
C HIS A 135 14.30 -17.17 -3.09
N GLN A 136 15.39 -16.95 -3.83
CA GLN A 136 15.73 -15.61 -4.32
C GLN A 136 14.71 -15.11 -5.35
N GLU A 137 14.28 -15.97 -6.28
CA GLU A 137 13.27 -15.61 -7.27
C GLU A 137 11.94 -15.23 -6.60
N LEU A 138 11.52 -15.97 -5.57
CA LEU A 138 10.33 -15.64 -4.78
C LEU A 138 10.48 -14.31 -4.05
N LYS A 139 11.64 -14.03 -3.45
CA LYS A 139 11.92 -12.74 -2.81
C LYS A 139 11.89 -11.59 -3.79
N ASP A 140 12.46 -11.75 -4.96
CA ASP A 140 12.50 -10.68 -5.96
C ASP A 140 11.11 -10.43 -6.57
N LYS A 141 10.33 -11.49 -6.81
CA LYS A 141 8.90 -11.36 -7.15
C LYS A 141 8.12 -10.65 -6.05
N GLN A 142 8.35 -10.99 -4.78
CA GLN A 142 7.67 -10.33 -3.66
C GLN A 142 8.03 -8.84 -3.59
N LYS A 143 9.31 -8.48 -3.71
CA LYS A 143 9.75 -7.07 -3.78
C LYS A 143 9.12 -6.32 -4.94
N GLN A 144 8.98 -6.97 -6.10
CA GLN A 144 8.34 -6.36 -7.26
C GLN A 144 6.85 -6.08 -6.98
N LEU A 145 6.13 -7.05 -6.42
CA LEU A 145 4.73 -6.88 -6.02
C LEU A 145 4.56 -5.78 -4.96
N ASP A 146 5.46 -5.73 -3.96
CA ASP A 146 5.42 -4.69 -2.93
C ASP A 146 5.60 -3.29 -3.55
N LYS A 147 6.50 -3.13 -4.52
CA LYS A 147 6.67 -1.87 -5.27
C LYS A 147 5.41 -1.50 -6.07
N GLU A 148 4.77 -2.46 -6.72
CA GLU A 148 3.52 -2.22 -7.46
C GLU A 148 2.39 -1.79 -6.51
N ILE A 149 2.31 -2.38 -5.31
CA ILE A 149 1.36 -1.99 -4.27
C ILE A 149 1.67 -0.58 -3.74
N ASP A 150 2.94 -0.23 -3.57
CA ASP A 150 3.35 1.11 -3.13
C ASP A 150 2.89 2.18 -4.12
N VAL A 151 3.12 1.97 -5.42
CA VAL A 151 2.63 2.88 -6.46
C VAL A 151 1.09 2.98 -6.44
N ALA A 152 0.39 1.85 -6.30
CA ALA A 152 -1.08 1.86 -6.22
C ALA A 152 -1.61 2.61 -4.99
N ALA A 153 -0.93 2.47 -3.84
CA ALA A 153 -1.25 3.17 -2.61
C ALA A 153 -1.07 4.69 -2.76
N GLU A 154 0.02 5.14 -3.38
CA GLU A 154 0.26 6.57 -3.67
C GLU A 154 -0.84 7.15 -4.56
N VAL A 155 -1.24 6.43 -5.61
CA VAL A 155 -2.36 6.85 -6.48
C VAL A 155 -3.66 6.92 -5.69
N GLN A 156 -3.98 5.91 -4.88
CA GLN A 156 -5.19 5.93 -4.06
C GLN A 156 -5.19 7.10 -3.07
N LYS A 157 -4.05 7.34 -2.43
CA LYS A 157 -3.88 8.45 -1.49
C LYS A 157 -4.11 9.79 -2.19
N ALA A 158 -3.48 10.02 -3.34
CA ALA A 158 -3.68 11.25 -4.10
C ALA A 158 -5.13 11.44 -4.58
N LEU A 159 -5.85 10.34 -4.85
CA LEU A 159 -7.28 10.40 -5.15
C LEU A 159 -8.09 10.78 -3.90
N ILE A 160 -7.83 10.14 -2.76
CA ILE A 160 -8.67 10.26 -1.57
C ILE A 160 -8.35 11.48 -0.71
N GLU A 161 -7.12 12.00 -0.78
CA GLU A 161 -6.67 13.17 -0.01
C GLU A 161 -7.61 14.37 -0.21
N GLY A 162 -8.44 14.60 0.80
CA GLY A 162 -9.29 15.78 0.91
C GLY A 162 -8.56 16.88 1.65
N LYS A 163 -8.71 18.12 1.17
CA LYS A 163 -8.35 19.30 1.96
C LYS A 163 -9.53 19.67 2.85
N VAL A 164 -9.25 20.06 4.08
CA VAL A 164 -10.26 20.72 4.91
C VAL A 164 -10.52 22.10 4.29
N PRO A 165 -11.74 22.39 3.80
CA PRO A 165 -12.02 23.67 3.17
C PRO A 165 -12.08 24.77 4.23
N HIS A 166 -11.73 26.01 3.84
CA HIS A 166 -12.05 27.18 4.65
C HIS A 166 -13.57 27.36 4.70
N CYS A 167 -14.10 27.81 5.82
CA CYS A 167 -15.52 28.06 6.01
C CYS A 167 -15.71 29.26 6.94
N ASP A 168 -16.48 30.25 6.51
CA ASP A 168 -16.65 31.51 7.26
C ASP A 168 -17.67 31.38 8.41
N PHE A 169 -18.45 30.30 8.40
CA PHE A 169 -19.60 30.09 9.29
C PHE A 169 -19.44 28.87 10.21
N ALA A 170 -18.32 28.17 10.13
CA ALA A 170 -17.96 27.02 10.97
C ALA A 170 -16.45 26.77 10.85
N ASP A 171 -15.78 26.43 11.96
CA ASP A 171 -14.46 25.83 11.88
C ASP A 171 -14.55 24.33 11.72
N ILE A 172 -13.51 23.80 11.11
CA ILE A 172 -13.46 22.41 10.70
C ILE A 172 -12.07 21.88 11.00
N GLY A 173 -12.03 20.79 11.76
CA GLY A 173 -10.85 19.97 11.99
C GLY A 173 -11.10 18.56 11.45
N ALA A 174 -10.10 17.96 10.83
CA ALA A 174 -10.12 16.56 10.44
C ALA A 174 -8.74 15.94 10.66
N ILE A 175 -8.72 14.76 11.27
CA ILE A 175 -7.53 13.92 11.41
C ILE A 175 -7.88 12.57 10.78
N SER A 176 -6.93 11.93 10.10
CA SER A 176 -7.07 10.56 9.60
C SER A 176 -5.68 9.94 9.46
N GLU A 177 -5.43 8.85 10.17
CA GLU A 177 -4.16 8.11 10.11
C GLU A 177 -4.41 6.66 9.66
N PRO A 178 -4.14 6.32 8.39
CA PRO A 178 -4.40 4.98 7.89
C PRO A 178 -3.47 3.94 8.52
N ALA A 179 -4.05 2.86 9.06
CA ALA A 179 -3.28 1.75 9.65
C ALA A 179 -2.51 0.88 8.62
N LYS A 180 -2.78 1.03 7.32
CA LYS A 180 -2.20 0.23 6.22
C LYS A 180 -1.85 1.12 5.02
N LYS A 181 -1.00 0.59 4.12
CA LYS A 181 -0.61 1.25 2.86
C LYS A 181 -1.83 1.68 2.02
N MET A 182 -2.86 0.84 1.96
CA MET A 182 -4.14 1.16 1.33
C MET A 182 -5.27 0.96 2.35
N SER A 183 -6.15 1.95 2.48
CA SER A 183 -7.29 1.91 3.41
C SER A 183 -8.63 1.90 2.67
N GLY A 184 -9.63 1.26 3.28
CA GLY A 184 -11.05 1.38 2.90
C GLY A 184 -11.72 2.59 3.55
N ASP A 185 -11.02 3.25 4.48
CA ASP A 185 -11.50 4.41 5.23
C ASP A 185 -11.52 5.65 4.34
N TYR A 186 -12.55 6.47 4.50
CA TYR A 186 -12.69 7.71 3.77
C TYR A 186 -13.42 8.76 4.55
N TYR A 187 -12.92 9.98 4.46
CA TYR A 187 -13.68 11.15 4.85
C TYR A 187 -13.60 12.20 3.74
N ARG A 188 -14.66 13.00 3.62
CA ARG A 188 -14.71 14.13 2.70
C ARG A 188 -15.44 15.28 3.37
N ILE A 189 -14.90 16.48 3.22
CA ILE A 189 -15.55 17.71 3.65
C ILE A 189 -15.63 18.64 2.43
N VAL A 190 -16.83 19.12 2.13
CA VAL A 190 -17.10 19.99 0.98
C VAL A 190 -17.83 21.23 1.48
N ASN A 191 -17.31 22.40 1.13
CA ASN A 191 -17.98 23.68 1.31
C ASN A 191 -18.24 24.29 -0.07
N ASP A 192 -19.51 24.42 -0.46
CA ASP A 192 -19.91 25.04 -1.74
C ASP A 192 -20.20 26.56 -1.60
N GLY A 193 -19.84 27.14 -0.45
CA GLY A 193 -20.10 28.53 -0.07
C GLY A 193 -21.51 28.78 0.46
N LYS A 194 -22.42 27.79 0.35
CA LYS A 194 -23.78 27.87 0.88
C LYS A 194 -24.06 26.81 1.92
N ARG A 195 -23.42 25.66 1.83
CA ARG A 195 -23.62 24.50 2.70
C ARG A 195 -22.30 23.81 2.93
N LEU A 196 -22.22 23.18 4.09
CA LEU A 196 -21.07 22.38 4.49
C LEU A 196 -21.50 20.92 4.60
N ALA A 197 -20.95 20.08 3.74
CA ALA A 197 -21.22 18.65 3.72
C ALA A 197 -20.04 17.85 4.27
N VAL A 198 -20.32 16.86 5.10
CA VAL A 198 -19.36 15.92 5.66
C VAL A 198 -19.77 14.51 5.33
N THR A 199 -18.82 13.72 4.86
CA THR A 199 -18.96 12.29 4.60
C THR A 199 -17.89 11.55 5.39
N ILE A 200 -18.30 10.47 6.05
CA ILE A 200 -17.38 9.46 6.61
C ILE A 200 -17.84 8.10 6.09
N ALA A 201 -16.91 7.26 5.66
CA ALA A 201 -17.22 5.92 5.20
C ALA A 201 -16.09 4.94 5.58
N ASP A 202 -16.49 3.70 5.81
CA ASP A 202 -15.60 2.56 5.98
C ASP A 202 -16.12 1.39 5.15
N VAL A 203 -15.23 0.85 4.32
CA VAL A 203 -15.50 -0.30 3.48
C VAL A 203 -15.13 -1.57 4.23
N ILE A 204 -16.14 -2.41 4.50
CA ILE A 204 -15.90 -3.70 5.13
C ILE A 204 -15.17 -4.63 4.15
N GLY A 205 -13.95 -4.97 4.53
CA GLY A 205 -12.96 -5.65 3.71
C GLY A 205 -11.55 -5.21 4.12
N LYS A 206 -10.51 -5.74 3.46
CA LYS A 206 -9.12 -5.32 3.71
C LYS A 206 -8.33 -5.31 2.40
N GLY A 207 -7.35 -4.41 2.32
CA GLY A 207 -6.39 -4.36 1.22
C GLY A 207 -6.96 -3.77 -0.06
N ILE A 208 -6.41 -4.20 -1.20
CA ILE A 208 -6.68 -3.64 -2.53
C ILE A 208 -8.17 -3.59 -2.89
N PRO A 209 -8.98 -4.65 -2.66
CA PRO A 209 -10.38 -4.62 -3.10
C PRO A 209 -11.22 -3.58 -2.34
N ALA A 210 -11.00 -3.42 -1.03
CA ALA A 210 -11.67 -2.40 -0.22
C ALA A 210 -11.27 -0.98 -0.67
N ALA A 211 -9.98 -0.77 -0.94
CA ALA A 211 -9.45 0.48 -1.46
C ALA A 211 -10.04 0.87 -2.83
N MET A 212 -10.22 -0.10 -3.74
CA MET A 212 -10.86 0.13 -5.04
C MET A 212 -12.34 0.48 -4.90
N CYS A 213 -13.07 -0.20 -3.99
CA CYS A 213 -14.45 0.15 -3.68
C CYS A 213 -14.54 1.59 -3.16
N MET A 214 -13.58 2.01 -2.34
CA MET A 214 -13.52 3.37 -1.82
C MET A 214 -13.26 4.41 -2.92
N SER A 215 -12.34 4.14 -3.85
CA SER A 215 -12.13 5.00 -5.03
C SER A 215 -13.42 5.16 -5.84
N MET A 216 -14.17 4.07 -6.05
CA MET A 216 -15.45 4.12 -6.75
C MET A 216 -16.49 4.99 -6.03
N ILE A 217 -16.61 4.86 -4.70
CA ILE A 217 -17.52 5.70 -3.91
C ILE A 217 -17.12 7.17 -3.98
N LYS A 218 -15.82 7.47 -3.88
CA LYS A 218 -15.31 8.84 -4.07
C LYS A 218 -15.77 9.39 -5.42
N TYR A 219 -15.52 8.68 -6.51
CA TYR A 219 -15.92 9.12 -7.84
C TYR A 219 -17.43 9.30 -7.97
N ALA A 220 -18.22 8.38 -7.39
CA ALA A 220 -19.67 8.52 -7.35
C ALA A 220 -20.09 9.79 -6.60
N MET A 221 -19.45 10.10 -5.47
CA MET A 221 -19.67 11.33 -4.71
C MET A 221 -19.24 12.59 -5.44
N ASP A 222 -18.10 12.56 -6.13
CA ASP A 222 -17.60 13.71 -6.90
C ASP A 222 -18.44 13.97 -8.16
N SER A 223 -19.16 12.95 -8.67
CA SER A 223 -20.09 13.09 -9.79
C SER A 223 -21.41 13.79 -9.43
N ILE A 224 -21.72 13.91 -8.13
CA ILE A 224 -22.92 14.60 -7.66
C ILE A 224 -22.62 16.11 -7.67
N PRO A 225 -23.34 16.92 -8.47
CA PRO A 225 -23.10 18.36 -8.52
C PRO A 225 -23.23 18.99 -7.14
N GLU A 226 -22.35 19.93 -6.82
CA GLU A 226 -22.29 20.55 -5.48
C GLU A 226 -23.62 21.21 -5.09
N ASN A 227 -24.29 21.86 -6.05
CA ASN A 227 -25.62 22.46 -5.88
C ASN A 227 -26.78 21.44 -5.78
N LYS A 228 -26.47 20.14 -5.94
CA LYS A 228 -27.38 19.00 -5.75
C LYS A 228 -26.96 18.11 -4.59
N GLN A 229 -26.09 18.59 -3.70
CA GLN A 229 -25.91 18.05 -2.36
C GLN A 229 -27.22 18.27 -1.56
N GLY A 230 -28.21 17.46 -1.92
CA GLY A 230 -29.56 17.52 -1.40
C GLY A 230 -29.70 16.74 -0.10
N ALA A 231 -30.93 16.27 0.15
CA ALA A 231 -31.29 15.44 1.29
C ALA A 231 -30.31 14.27 1.52
N PRO A 232 -29.63 14.19 2.69
CA PRO A 232 -28.72 13.09 3.04
C PRO A 232 -29.24 11.68 2.70
N SER A 233 -30.53 11.45 2.94
CA SER A 233 -31.22 10.20 2.62
C SER A 233 -31.12 9.81 1.14
N SER A 234 -31.23 10.80 0.24
CA SER A 234 -31.19 10.60 -1.21
C SER A 234 -29.77 10.32 -1.71
N ILE A 235 -28.77 10.95 -1.09
CA ILE A 235 -27.35 10.71 -1.39
C ILE A 235 -26.99 9.26 -1.06
N LEU A 236 -27.31 8.80 0.16
CA LEU A 236 -27.04 7.40 0.54
C LEU A 236 -27.80 6.40 -0.33
N ALA A 237 -29.05 6.68 -0.69
CA ALA A 237 -29.80 5.83 -1.61
C ALA A 237 -29.15 5.73 -3.00
N ASN A 238 -28.53 6.81 -3.47
CA ASN A 238 -27.81 6.81 -4.73
C ASN A 238 -26.52 5.98 -4.65
N LEU A 239 -25.71 6.23 -3.62
CA LEU A 239 -24.46 5.49 -3.41
C LEU A 239 -24.72 4.00 -3.18
N ASN A 240 -25.79 3.65 -2.46
CA ASN A 240 -26.20 2.26 -2.28
C ASN A 240 -26.40 1.53 -3.60
N ARG A 241 -27.02 2.17 -4.60
CA ARG A 241 -27.18 1.59 -5.94
C ARG A 241 -25.85 1.43 -6.67
N VAL A 242 -24.92 2.36 -6.47
CA VAL A 242 -23.57 2.27 -7.05
C VAL A 242 -22.83 1.09 -6.45
N VAL A 243 -22.78 0.98 -5.12
CA VAL A 243 -22.11 -0.12 -4.42
C VAL A 243 -22.77 -1.45 -4.78
N ALA A 244 -24.09 -1.56 -4.68
CA ALA A 244 -24.81 -2.82 -4.94
C ALA A 244 -24.69 -3.32 -6.40
N ARG A 245 -24.37 -2.44 -7.36
CA ARG A 245 -24.19 -2.82 -8.77
C ARG A 245 -22.76 -3.20 -9.11
N ASN A 246 -21.77 -2.61 -8.43
CA ASN A 246 -20.37 -2.66 -8.88
C ASN A 246 -19.42 -3.32 -7.86
N ALA A 247 -19.79 -3.37 -6.58
CA ALA A 247 -19.00 -4.06 -5.56
C ALA A 247 -19.32 -5.57 -5.56
N ASP A 248 -18.38 -6.36 -5.08
CA ASP A 248 -18.60 -7.79 -4.86
C ASP A 248 -19.71 -8.02 -3.83
N SER A 249 -20.47 -9.11 -3.96
CA SER A 249 -21.57 -9.45 -3.05
C SER A 249 -21.16 -9.62 -1.58
N SER A 250 -19.88 -9.86 -1.31
CA SER A 250 -19.31 -9.96 0.04
C SER A 250 -18.89 -8.61 0.63
N MET A 251 -18.91 -7.52 -0.14
CA MET A 251 -18.52 -6.18 0.30
C MET A 251 -19.75 -5.34 0.63
N PHE A 252 -19.60 -4.56 1.68
CA PHE A 252 -20.57 -3.54 2.06
C PHE A 252 -19.85 -2.37 2.72
N VAL A 253 -20.50 -1.22 2.74
CA VAL A 253 -19.88 0.03 3.18
C VAL A 253 -20.73 0.66 4.25
N THR A 254 -20.12 0.96 5.39
CA THR A 254 -20.74 1.83 6.38
C THR A 254 -20.49 3.27 5.97
N MET A 255 -21.50 4.12 6.04
CA MET A 255 -21.33 5.53 5.67
C MET A 255 -22.22 6.45 6.50
N PHE A 256 -21.67 7.57 6.93
CA PHE A 256 -22.38 8.72 7.47
C PHE A 256 -22.27 9.89 6.50
N TYR A 257 -23.39 10.57 6.25
CA TYR A 257 -23.43 11.78 5.45
C TYR A 257 -24.25 12.86 6.17
N GLY A 258 -23.65 14.03 6.36
CA GLY A 258 -24.25 15.17 7.02
C GLY A 258 -24.09 16.44 6.19
N VAL A 259 -25.07 17.34 6.29
CA VAL A 259 -25.10 18.64 5.61
C VAL A 259 -25.57 19.69 6.61
N TYR A 260 -24.76 20.74 6.77
CA TYR A 260 -25.10 21.93 7.53
C TYR A 260 -25.51 23.07 6.58
N ASP A 261 -26.66 23.66 6.86
CA ASP A 261 -27.17 24.84 6.16
C ASP A 261 -27.06 26.07 7.09
N PRO A 262 -26.15 27.02 6.81
CA PRO A 262 -25.87 28.19 7.64
C PRO A 262 -26.97 29.26 7.58
N VAL A 263 -27.91 29.18 6.63
CA VAL A 263 -29.04 30.11 6.55
C VAL A 263 -30.13 29.70 7.54
N THR A 264 -30.38 28.39 7.63
CA THR A 264 -31.41 27.82 8.53
C THR A 264 -30.85 27.37 9.87
N HIS A 265 -29.53 27.25 9.98
CA HIS A 265 -28.80 26.65 11.11
C HIS A 265 -29.27 25.22 11.39
N ILE A 266 -29.60 24.46 10.34
CA ILE A 266 -30.02 23.07 10.45
C ILE A 266 -28.88 22.17 9.97
N PHE A 267 -28.52 21.21 10.81
CA PHE A 267 -27.70 20.07 10.43
C PHE A 267 -28.61 18.87 10.14
N SER A 268 -28.63 18.45 8.88
CA SER A 268 -29.31 17.23 8.44
C SER A 268 -28.30 16.11 8.24
N ASN A 269 -28.61 14.90 8.69
CA ASN A 269 -27.75 13.74 8.51
C ASN A 269 -28.54 12.46 8.21
N SER A 270 -27.81 11.47 7.70
CA SER A 270 -28.28 10.12 7.47
C SER A 270 -27.11 9.15 7.63
N SER A 271 -27.38 7.93 8.10
CA SER A 271 -26.37 6.86 8.21
C SER A 271 -26.81 5.59 7.47
N ALA A 272 -25.83 4.93 6.86
CA ALA A 272 -25.90 3.61 6.26
C ALA A 272 -25.04 2.66 7.09
N GLY A 273 -25.53 2.27 8.26
CA GLY A 273 -24.88 1.28 9.12
C GLY A 273 -23.59 1.77 9.80
N HIS A 274 -23.27 3.06 9.71
CA HIS A 274 -22.14 3.66 10.41
C HIS A 274 -22.52 4.04 11.83
N GLU A 275 -21.58 3.91 12.77
CA GLU A 275 -21.75 4.32 14.16
C GLU A 275 -22.20 5.78 14.24
N PRO A 276 -23.15 6.10 15.13
CA PRO A 276 -23.61 7.47 15.30
C PRO A 276 -22.47 8.34 15.84
N GLY A 277 -22.31 9.53 15.25
CA GLY A 277 -21.47 10.57 15.83
C GLY A 277 -22.09 11.17 17.09
N PHE A 278 -21.41 12.13 17.70
CA PHE A 278 -21.90 12.87 18.85
C PHE A 278 -22.22 14.31 18.50
N TYR A 279 -23.21 14.87 19.18
CA TYR A 279 -23.55 16.28 19.17
C TYR A 279 -23.41 16.82 20.59
N TYR A 280 -22.59 17.85 20.75
CA TYR A 280 -22.43 18.58 22.00
C TYR A 280 -23.32 19.82 21.98
N SER A 281 -24.13 19.97 23.01
CA SER A 281 -24.94 21.18 23.22
C SER A 281 -24.25 22.10 24.22
N ALA A 282 -23.86 23.30 23.81
CA ALA A 282 -23.26 24.28 24.71
C ALA A 282 -24.26 24.81 25.74
N GLN A 283 -25.54 24.90 25.37
CA GLN A 283 -26.60 25.36 26.27
C GLN A 283 -26.81 24.39 27.45
N GLN A 284 -26.73 23.09 27.19
CA GLN A 284 -27.01 22.04 28.18
C GLN A 284 -25.73 21.45 28.79
N ASP A 285 -24.56 21.83 28.26
CA ASP A 285 -23.25 21.30 28.64
C ASP A 285 -23.23 19.76 28.64
N CYS A 286 -23.73 19.15 27.56
CA CYS A 286 -23.88 17.70 27.47
C CYS A 286 -23.69 17.16 26.05
N PHE A 287 -23.33 15.88 25.97
CA PHE A 287 -23.22 15.14 24.72
C PHE A 287 -24.48 14.31 24.48
N LEU A 288 -24.93 14.29 23.23
CA LEU A 288 -26.04 13.51 22.73
C LEU A 288 -25.58 12.70 21.52
N ASP A 289 -26.07 11.48 21.39
CA ASP A 289 -25.85 10.70 20.16
C ASP A 289 -26.58 11.36 18.99
N LEU A 290 -25.91 11.46 17.84
CA LEU A 290 -26.59 11.77 16.59
C LEU A 290 -27.46 10.58 16.21
N GLU A 291 -28.76 10.80 16.08
CA GLU A 291 -29.63 9.75 15.55
C GLU A 291 -29.24 9.46 14.10
N ALA A 292 -28.64 8.30 13.89
CA ALA A 292 -28.25 7.86 12.56
C ALA A 292 -28.33 6.33 12.53
N ARG A 293 -29.31 5.78 11.79
CA ARG A 293 -29.50 4.34 11.60
C ARG A 293 -29.82 4.02 10.15
N GLY A 294 -29.23 2.97 9.62
CA GLY A 294 -29.56 2.47 8.29
C GLY A 294 -28.87 1.17 7.99
N MET A 295 -29.29 0.53 6.91
CA MET A 295 -28.60 -0.64 6.38
C MET A 295 -27.30 -0.19 5.72
N SER A 296 -26.21 -0.96 5.85
CA SER A 296 -24.98 -0.63 5.12
C SER A 296 -25.21 -0.64 3.60
N LEU A 297 -24.46 0.21 2.89
CA LEU A 297 -24.52 0.30 1.44
C LEU A 297 -24.09 -1.05 0.82
N GLY A 298 -24.76 -1.47 -0.25
CA GLY A 298 -24.44 -2.71 -0.98
C GLY A 298 -25.26 -3.92 -0.56
N LEU A 299 -25.75 -3.99 0.69
CA LEU A 299 -26.46 -5.17 1.20
C LEU A 299 -27.84 -5.37 0.58
N ALA A 300 -28.57 -4.28 0.31
CA ALA A 300 -29.90 -4.35 -0.28
C ALA A 300 -30.13 -3.13 -1.19
N PRO A 301 -30.25 -3.30 -2.53
CA PRO A 301 -30.40 -2.20 -3.49
C PRO A 301 -31.60 -1.27 -3.23
N GLY A 302 -32.67 -1.81 -2.66
CA GLY A 302 -33.91 -1.07 -2.34
C GLY A 302 -33.93 -0.38 -0.98
N SER A 303 -32.80 -0.32 -0.27
CA SER A 303 -32.71 0.28 1.06
C SER A 303 -33.13 1.75 1.04
N ARG A 304 -33.96 2.12 2.03
CA ARG A 304 -34.34 3.51 2.29
C ARG A 304 -33.60 4.01 3.52
N TYR A 305 -33.04 5.19 3.42
CA TYR A 305 -32.29 5.84 4.48
C TYR A 305 -33.17 6.92 5.10
N LYS A 306 -33.21 6.96 6.44
CA LYS A 306 -33.92 8.00 7.16
C LYS A 306 -33.01 9.22 7.30
N GLU A 307 -33.63 10.38 7.30
CA GLU A 307 -32.95 11.64 7.52
C GLU A 307 -33.35 12.20 8.88
N TRP A 308 -32.35 12.68 9.60
CA TRP A 308 -32.52 13.37 10.86
C TRP A 308 -32.02 14.79 10.72
N ALA A 309 -32.76 15.73 11.29
CA ALA A 309 -32.41 17.14 11.25
C ALA A 309 -32.42 17.70 12.68
N ARG A 310 -31.43 18.53 12.99
CA ARG A 310 -31.30 19.21 14.27
C ARG A 310 -30.89 20.65 14.04
N LYS A 311 -31.47 21.56 14.80
CA LYS A 311 -31.03 22.96 14.83
C LYS A 311 -29.72 23.04 15.63
N VAL A 312 -28.73 23.75 15.09
CA VAL A 312 -27.42 23.99 15.70
C VAL A 312 -27.39 25.42 16.20
N GLU A 313 -26.99 25.62 17.44
CA GLU A 313 -26.83 26.94 18.04
C GLU A 313 -25.33 27.29 18.19
N PRO A 314 -24.98 28.57 18.31
CA PRO A 314 -23.59 28.98 18.52
C PRO A 314 -22.96 28.29 19.75
N GLY A 315 -21.75 27.76 19.59
CA GLY A 315 -21.02 27.01 20.61
C GLY A 315 -21.26 25.49 20.61
N ASP A 316 -22.29 25.01 19.90
CA ASP A 316 -22.51 23.58 19.73
C ASP A 316 -21.43 22.95 18.84
N MET A 317 -21.17 21.65 19.04
CA MET A 317 -20.16 20.92 18.26
C MET A 317 -20.73 19.60 17.75
N ILE A 318 -20.26 19.18 16.59
CA ILE A 318 -20.55 17.88 16.01
C ILE A 318 -19.25 17.09 15.91
N PHE A 319 -19.29 15.83 16.33
CA PHE A 319 -18.18 14.91 16.29
C PHE A 319 -18.58 13.70 15.47
N CYS A 320 -17.90 13.51 14.34
CA CYS A 320 -18.08 12.30 13.54
C CYS A 320 -16.80 11.46 13.70
N LEU A 321 -16.99 10.19 14.07
CA LEU A 321 -15.89 9.29 14.43
C LEU A 321 -15.92 8.07 13.53
N LEU A 322 -14.76 7.70 13.00
CA LEU A 322 -14.52 6.39 12.41
C LEU A 322 -13.70 5.56 13.42
N THR A 323 -14.27 4.47 13.93
CA THR A 323 -13.54 3.51 14.77
C THR A 323 -13.56 2.15 14.09
N ALA A 324 -12.41 1.73 13.54
CA ALA A 324 -12.19 0.39 13.00
C ALA A 324 -11.47 -0.53 14.01
#